data_AF-A0A228Q273-F1
#
_entry.id   AF-A0A228Q273-F1
#
_cell.length_a   1.000
_cell.length_b   1.000
_cell.length_c   1.000
_cell.angle_alpha   90.00
_cell.angle_beta   90.00
_cell.angle_gamma   90.00
#
_symmetry.space_group_name_H-M   'P 1'
#
loop_
_entity.id
_entity.type
_entity.pdbx_description
1 polymer ?
#
loop_
_entity_poly.entity_id
_entity_poly.type
_entity_poly.pdbx_seq_one_letter_code
_entity_poly.pdbx_strand_id
1 'polypeptide(L)'
;MRTDHVNARRKFGVVGGLGPLGGADVFFKMVKATPASSDEAHPEVIFEQYPFKGAGAGSAATIERKLYVFDMIRQFEKRGVTTVVLPCFLSHTFIDELKANTSLPIVDIVEAVRSHVRCTYPAATRIGVLASDYVRDKRLFDAYFPSPRFEVVYPRPHGGIDLVTEAIYGADGIKRGNLRGRPVELLRRACDDLIDRGVQVIVPGLTEIALVADEIGPRRVPLVDSNLAYARYALTGQPDSRAAAFKIGVVGGVGPAATVDFLDKIVRNTPASRDQDHIKLLVEQNPQIPDRTENLVGTGADPTISLYATCKKLEEGGADVVAIPCNTAHAFVERIQPYLGIPIVNMLTVTVAHLRETWPTLREVGVLATSGTIESGVYDKALESQGLRQVAPTSALQARVMEAIYGKHGVKAGFTTGRCEEDIGAAVEALMADGVSVIVLGCTELPLLLPGGEYVARDGSRATLVDPTDVLARTCIAYATGGGG
;
A
#
# COMPACT_ATOMS: atom_id res chain seq x y z
N MET A 1 10.59 -29.65 6.32
CA MET A 1 9.22 -29.65 6.90
C MET A 1 8.31 -29.05 5.85
N ARG A 2 7.30 -29.79 5.38
CA ARG A 2 6.41 -29.40 4.28
C ARG A 2 5.80 -28.03 4.58
N THR A 3 5.96 -27.08 3.67
CA THR A 3 5.19 -25.84 3.65
C THR A 3 3.76 -26.20 3.27
N ASP A 4 2.92 -26.40 4.28
CA ASP A 4 1.48 -26.36 4.13
C ASP A 4 1.11 -24.93 3.71
N HIS A 5 1.13 -24.66 2.40
CA HIS A 5 0.29 -23.61 1.86
C HIS A 5 -1.15 -24.02 2.15
N VAL A 6 -1.65 -23.59 3.30
CA VAL A 6 -3.09 -23.52 3.56
C VAL A 6 -3.67 -22.84 2.34
N ASN A 7 -4.39 -23.62 1.55
CA ASN A 7 -5.11 -23.16 0.37
C ASN A 7 -6.21 -22.24 0.91
N ALA A 8 -5.85 -20.98 1.20
CA ALA A 8 -6.75 -20.03 1.84
C ALA A 8 -7.98 -19.94 0.95
N ARG A 9 -9.11 -20.43 1.48
CA ARG A 9 -10.37 -20.53 0.74
C ARG A 9 -10.72 -19.12 0.28
N ARG A 10 -10.75 -18.91 -1.04
CA ARG A 10 -10.99 -17.58 -1.61
C ARG A 10 -12.37 -17.11 -1.19
N LYS A 11 -12.39 -15.94 -0.55
CA LYS A 11 -13.61 -15.21 -0.20
C LYS A 11 -13.77 -14.04 -1.16
N PHE A 12 -14.90 -14.01 -1.86
CA PHE A 12 -15.19 -13.01 -2.89
C PHE A 12 -16.20 -11.97 -2.38
N GLY A 13 -15.94 -10.70 -2.66
CA GLY A 13 -16.89 -9.61 -2.42
C GLY A 13 -17.43 -9.08 -3.74
N VAL A 14 -18.72 -9.27 -4.02
CA VAL A 14 -19.40 -8.79 -5.23
C VAL A 14 -20.05 -7.45 -4.96
N VAL A 15 -19.62 -6.40 -5.65
CA VAL A 15 -20.20 -5.05 -5.55
C VAL A 15 -21.53 -4.98 -6.31
N GLY A 16 -22.66 -5.02 -5.61
CA GLY A 16 -24.00 -5.08 -6.21
C GLY A 16 -24.66 -3.72 -6.49
N GLY A 17 -24.26 -2.65 -5.80
CA GLY A 17 -25.04 -1.40 -5.81
C GLY A 17 -24.93 -0.52 -7.05
N LEU A 18 -23.99 -0.78 -7.97
CA LEU A 18 -23.82 -0.01 -9.21
C LEU A 18 -24.78 -0.42 -10.34
N GLY A 19 -25.36 -1.61 -10.22
CA GLY A 19 -26.25 -2.24 -11.19
C GLY A 19 -26.80 -3.51 -10.55
N PRO A 20 -27.89 -3.42 -9.76
CA PRO A 20 -28.37 -4.53 -8.93
C PRO A 20 -28.63 -5.81 -9.72
N LEU A 21 -29.27 -5.71 -10.88
CA LEU A 21 -29.61 -6.86 -11.71
C LEU A 21 -28.36 -7.51 -12.33
N GLY A 22 -27.46 -6.70 -12.91
CA GLY A 22 -26.21 -7.21 -13.49
C GLY A 22 -25.28 -7.81 -12.43
N GLY A 23 -25.20 -7.20 -11.25
CA GLY A 23 -24.44 -7.73 -10.12
C GLY A 23 -25.01 -9.04 -9.57
N ALA A 24 -26.33 -9.14 -9.44
CA ALA A 24 -27.01 -10.37 -9.02
C ALA A 24 -26.81 -11.51 -10.04
N ASP A 25 -26.80 -11.22 -11.34
CA ASP A 25 -26.53 -12.21 -12.38
C ASP A 25 -25.08 -12.71 -12.34
N VAL A 26 -24.10 -11.82 -12.14
CA VAL A 26 -22.70 -12.24 -11.93
C VAL A 26 -22.58 -13.13 -10.69
N PHE A 27 -23.21 -12.74 -9.56
CA PHE A 27 -23.25 -13.56 -8.36
C PHE A 27 -23.85 -14.95 -8.64
N PHE A 28 -25.01 -15.00 -9.28
CA PHE A 28 -25.67 -16.26 -9.65
C PHE A 28 -24.79 -17.13 -10.55
N LYS A 29 -24.15 -16.52 -11.57
CA LYS A 29 -23.25 -17.22 -12.49
C LYS A 29 -21.97 -17.70 -11.80
N MET A 30 -21.45 -17.00 -10.79
CA MET A 30 -20.33 -17.49 -9.97
C MET A 30 -20.73 -18.73 -9.18
N VAL A 31 -21.89 -18.69 -8.51
CA VAL A 31 -22.40 -19.85 -7.76
C VAL A 31 -22.61 -21.03 -8.71
N LYS A 32 -23.23 -20.81 -9.88
CA LYS A 32 -23.48 -21.83 -10.90
C LYS A 32 -22.21 -22.39 -11.55
N ALA A 33 -21.19 -21.55 -11.78
CA ALA A 33 -19.95 -21.95 -12.45
C ALA A 33 -18.93 -22.62 -11.52
N THR A 34 -19.22 -22.68 -10.22
CA THR A 34 -18.37 -23.39 -9.26
C THR A 34 -18.53 -24.89 -9.49
N PRO A 35 -17.45 -25.64 -9.79
CA PRO A 35 -17.50 -27.09 -9.89
C PRO A 35 -17.65 -27.69 -8.50
N ALA A 36 -18.88 -27.81 -8.01
CA ALA A 36 -19.16 -28.44 -6.72
C ALA A 36 -19.25 -29.96 -6.91
N SER A 37 -18.20 -30.68 -6.51
CA SER A 37 -18.29 -32.13 -6.23
C SER A 37 -18.86 -32.41 -4.82
N SER A 38 -18.98 -31.36 -3.99
CA SER A 38 -19.63 -31.34 -2.67
C SER A 38 -19.97 -29.89 -2.27
N ASP A 39 -20.91 -29.71 -1.33
CA ASP A 39 -21.31 -28.38 -0.83
C ASP A 39 -20.14 -27.59 -0.20
N GLU A 40 -19.16 -28.31 0.34
CA GLU A 40 -17.94 -27.74 0.92
C GLU A 40 -16.96 -27.17 -0.12
N ALA A 41 -17.14 -27.42 -1.40
CA ALA A 41 -16.29 -26.88 -2.47
C ALA A 41 -16.70 -25.47 -2.93
N HIS A 42 -17.84 -24.94 -2.46
CA HIS A 42 -18.30 -23.61 -2.84
C HIS A 42 -17.40 -22.50 -2.28
N PRO A 43 -17.02 -21.50 -3.10
CA PRO A 43 -16.32 -20.33 -2.60
C PRO A 43 -17.24 -19.53 -1.67
N GLU A 44 -16.66 -18.89 -0.65
CA GLU A 44 -17.43 -17.96 0.17
C GLU A 44 -17.65 -16.68 -0.64
N VAL A 45 -18.91 -16.29 -0.87
CA VAL A 45 -19.24 -15.11 -1.67
C VAL A 45 -20.14 -14.19 -0.86
N ILE A 46 -19.71 -12.95 -0.68
CA ILE A 46 -20.52 -11.87 -0.12
C ILE A 46 -21.04 -11.03 -1.28
N PHE A 47 -22.36 -10.91 -1.39
CA PHE A 47 -23.00 -9.95 -2.27
C PHE A 47 -23.48 -8.75 -1.45
N GLU A 48 -22.97 -7.56 -1.75
CA GLU A 48 -23.29 -6.35 -1.00
C GLU A 48 -23.97 -5.33 -1.91
N GLN A 49 -25.24 -5.05 -1.62
CA GLN A 49 -26.10 -4.18 -2.43
C GLN A 49 -26.54 -2.96 -1.61
N TYR A 50 -25.66 -1.96 -1.51
CA TYR A 50 -26.05 -0.63 -1.06
C TYR A 50 -26.39 0.24 -2.28
N PRO A 51 -27.64 0.73 -2.44
CA PRO A 51 -28.02 1.48 -3.63
C PRO A 51 -27.15 2.71 -3.86
N PHE A 52 -26.48 2.77 -5.02
CA PHE A 52 -25.75 3.96 -5.44
C PHE A 52 -26.74 5.00 -5.99
N LYS A 53 -26.76 6.21 -5.40
CA LYS A 53 -27.73 7.27 -5.73
C LYS A 53 -27.35 8.11 -6.96
N GLY A 54 -26.11 8.00 -7.46
CA GLY A 54 -25.59 8.76 -8.62
C GLY A 54 -25.84 8.08 -9.97
N ALA A 55 -27.03 8.25 -10.56
CA ALA A 55 -27.37 7.55 -11.81
C ALA A 55 -26.77 8.17 -13.10
N GLY A 56 -26.10 9.32 -13.03
CA GLY A 56 -25.63 10.07 -14.20
C GLY A 56 -24.27 9.62 -14.78
N ALA A 57 -24.00 9.98 -16.03
CA ALA A 57 -22.72 9.78 -16.73
C ALA A 57 -21.78 11.01 -16.67
N GLY A 58 -22.12 12.03 -15.88
CA GLY A 58 -21.31 13.24 -15.70
C GLY A 58 -20.04 13.02 -14.87
N SER A 59 -19.13 14.01 -14.88
CA SER A 59 -17.87 13.96 -14.11
C SER A 59 -18.10 13.82 -12.61
N ALA A 60 -19.08 14.54 -12.04
CA ALA A 60 -19.46 14.44 -10.63
C ALA A 60 -19.98 13.03 -10.27
N ALA A 61 -20.85 12.46 -11.10
CA ALA A 61 -21.34 11.10 -10.91
C ALA A 61 -20.24 10.03 -11.07
N THR A 62 -19.17 10.33 -11.82
CA THR A 62 -17.99 9.47 -11.90
C THR A 62 -17.20 9.49 -10.59
N ILE A 63 -17.01 10.66 -9.95
CA ILE A 63 -16.32 10.79 -8.66
C ILE A 63 -17.10 10.06 -7.56
N GLU A 64 -18.40 10.33 -7.44
CA GLU A 64 -19.25 9.64 -6.45
C GLU A 64 -19.18 8.12 -6.59
N ARG A 65 -19.13 7.63 -7.84
CA ARG A 65 -19.00 6.19 -8.11
C ARG A 65 -17.65 5.65 -7.67
N LYS A 66 -16.55 6.37 -7.93
CA LYS A 66 -15.20 5.99 -7.48
C LYS A 66 -15.17 5.83 -5.96
N LEU A 67 -15.67 6.84 -5.24
CA LEU A 67 -15.72 6.85 -3.77
C LEU A 67 -16.60 5.70 -3.24
N TYR A 68 -17.79 5.52 -3.81
CA TYR A 68 -18.67 4.41 -3.46
C TYR A 68 -17.98 3.04 -3.61
N VAL A 69 -17.31 2.78 -4.74
CA VAL A 69 -16.63 1.51 -4.96
C VAL A 69 -15.47 1.34 -3.98
N PHE A 70 -14.70 2.40 -3.75
CA PHE A 70 -13.59 2.38 -2.80
C PHE A 70 -14.06 2.01 -1.39
N ASP A 71 -15.13 2.64 -0.90
CA ASP A 71 -15.70 2.36 0.42
C ASP A 71 -16.21 0.91 0.53
N MET A 72 -16.82 0.38 -0.54
CA MET A 72 -17.23 -1.02 -0.59
C MET A 72 -16.05 -1.98 -0.51
N ILE A 73 -14.95 -1.68 -1.20
CA ILE A 73 -13.72 -2.48 -1.13
C ILE A 73 -13.15 -2.47 0.30
N ARG A 74 -13.15 -1.33 0.99
CA ARG A 74 -12.70 -1.22 2.40
C ARG A 74 -13.61 -2.01 3.35
N GLN A 75 -14.93 -2.03 3.12
CA GLN A 75 -15.85 -2.86 3.91
C GLN A 75 -15.62 -4.35 3.69
N PHE A 76 -15.34 -4.76 2.45
CA PHE A 76 -14.96 -6.13 2.13
C PHE A 76 -13.67 -6.56 2.83
N GLU A 77 -12.65 -5.71 2.83
CA GLU A 77 -11.37 -5.99 3.52
C GLU A 77 -11.58 -6.25 5.02
N LYS A 78 -12.40 -5.42 5.70
CA LYS A 78 -12.76 -5.62 7.12
C LYS A 78 -13.49 -6.94 7.39
N ARG A 79 -14.12 -7.53 6.37
CA ARG A 79 -14.87 -8.80 6.45
C ARG A 79 -14.04 -10.00 5.98
N GLY A 80 -12.74 -9.81 5.75
CA GLY A 80 -11.81 -10.86 5.32
C GLY A 80 -11.98 -11.28 3.87
N VAL A 81 -12.64 -10.47 3.03
CA VAL A 81 -12.70 -10.74 1.58
C VAL A 81 -11.28 -10.71 1.02
N THR A 82 -10.97 -11.67 0.17
CA THR A 82 -9.66 -11.84 -0.46
C THR A 82 -9.62 -11.36 -1.91
N THR A 83 -10.78 -11.18 -2.55
CA THR A 83 -10.88 -10.78 -3.96
C THR A 83 -12.18 -10.02 -4.23
N VAL A 84 -12.08 -8.89 -4.91
CA VAL A 84 -13.22 -8.04 -5.27
C VAL A 84 -13.70 -8.37 -6.67
N VAL A 85 -14.99 -8.61 -6.80
CA VAL A 85 -15.71 -8.76 -8.07
C VAL A 85 -16.55 -7.49 -8.28
N LEU A 86 -16.21 -6.73 -9.31
CA LEU A 86 -16.79 -5.43 -9.63
C LEU A 86 -17.59 -5.55 -10.95
N PRO A 87 -18.87 -5.96 -10.92
CA PRO A 87 -19.70 -6.20 -12.11
C PRO A 87 -20.18 -4.88 -12.75
N CYS A 88 -19.25 -4.02 -13.16
CA CYS A 88 -19.52 -2.73 -13.79
C CYS A 88 -18.39 -2.32 -14.75
N PHE A 89 -18.65 -2.41 -16.06
CA PHE A 89 -17.69 -1.97 -17.10
C PHE A 89 -17.29 -0.50 -16.96
N LEU A 90 -18.24 0.38 -16.61
CA LEU A 90 -17.94 1.80 -16.44
C LEU A 90 -16.86 2.01 -15.36
N SER A 91 -16.92 1.28 -14.25
CA SER A 91 -15.91 1.37 -13.19
C SER A 91 -14.52 0.90 -13.63
N HIS A 92 -14.43 0.15 -14.73
CA HIS A 92 -13.15 -0.27 -15.30
C HIS A 92 -12.46 0.82 -16.12
N THR A 93 -13.14 1.95 -16.38
CA THR A 93 -12.47 3.14 -16.95
C THR A 93 -11.52 3.82 -15.96
N PHE A 94 -11.59 3.47 -14.67
CA PHE A 94 -10.74 4.00 -13.59
C PHE A 94 -10.25 2.91 -12.63
N ILE A 95 -10.24 1.63 -13.03
CA ILE A 95 -9.87 0.52 -12.15
C ILE A 95 -8.43 0.64 -11.64
N ASP A 96 -7.51 1.22 -12.40
CA ASP A 96 -6.13 1.44 -11.98
C ASP A 96 -6.04 2.39 -10.77
N GLU A 97 -6.92 3.40 -10.69
CA GLU A 97 -7.00 4.29 -9.53
C GLU A 97 -7.44 3.54 -8.27
N LEU A 98 -8.39 2.60 -8.42
CA LEU A 98 -8.84 1.76 -7.30
C LEU A 98 -7.73 0.78 -6.90
N LYS A 99 -7.13 0.06 -7.86
CA LYS A 99 -6.04 -0.90 -7.65
C LYS A 99 -4.83 -0.24 -6.96
N ALA A 100 -4.52 1.03 -7.27
CA ALA A 100 -3.41 1.76 -6.64
C ALA A 100 -3.63 2.10 -5.15
N ASN A 101 -4.88 2.02 -4.68
CA ASN A 101 -5.28 2.48 -3.34
C ASN A 101 -5.91 1.37 -2.48
N THR A 102 -5.86 0.11 -2.92
CA THR A 102 -6.38 -1.03 -2.15
C THR A 102 -5.43 -2.22 -2.20
N SER A 103 -5.37 -2.96 -1.09
CA SER A 103 -4.65 -4.23 -0.97
C SER A 103 -5.39 -5.39 -1.68
N LEU A 104 -6.72 -5.32 -1.75
CA LEU A 104 -7.54 -6.39 -2.32
C LEU A 104 -7.44 -6.41 -3.85
N PRO A 105 -7.11 -7.56 -4.47
CA PRO A 105 -7.19 -7.74 -5.90
C PRO A 105 -8.60 -7.46 -6.43
N ILE A 106 -8.71 -6.67 -7.49
CA ILE A 106 -9.96 -6.40 -8.20
C ILE A 106 -9.93 -7.16 -9.52
N VAL A 107 -10.89 -8.09 -9.72
CA VAL A 107 -10.98 -8.87 -10.95
C VAL A 107 -11.41 -7.96 -12.10
N ASP A 108 -10.61 -7.93 -13.16
CA ASP A 108 -10.87 -7.10 -14.34
C ASP A 108 -11.88 -7.75 -15.29
N ILE A 109 -13.06 -7.14 -15.43
CA ILE A 109 -14.13 -7.66 -16.29
C ILE A 109 -13.78 -7.57 -17.78
N VAL A 110 -13.03 -6.55 -18.19
CA VAL A 110 -12.71 -6.36 -19.61
C VAL A 110 -11.66 -7.39 -20.04
N GLU A 111 -10.64 -7.62 -19.20
CA GLU A 111 -9.66 -8.69 -19.44
C GLU A 111 -10.31 -10.07 -19.40
N ALA A 112 -11.26 -10.32 -18.48
CA ALA A 112 -11.98 -11.59 -18.44
C ALA A 112 -12.72 -11.89 -19.75
N VAL A 113 -13.42 -10.88 -20.28
CA VAL A 113 -14.14 -11.00 -21.55
C VAL A 113 -13.17 -11.13 -22.73
N ARG A 114 -12.08 -10.36 -22.74
CA ARG A 114 -11.03 -10.46 -23.76
C ARG A 114 -10.39 -11.84 -23.78
N SER A 115 -10.04 -12.38 -22.62
CA SER A 115 -9.48 -13.72 -22.46
C SER A 115 -10.47 -14.77 -23.00
N HIS A 116 -11.75 -14.67 -22.64
CA HIS A 116 -12.78 -15.55 -23.17
C HIS A 116 -12.92 -15.48 -24.70
N VAL A 117 -12.94 -14.28 -25.28
CA VAL A 117 -12.99 -14.09 -26.75
C VAL A 117 -11.78 -14.71 -27.42
N ARG A 118 -10.56 -14.47 -26.89
CA ARG A 118 -9.32 -15.01 -27.45
C ARG A 118 -9.26 -16.53 -27.41
N CYS A 119 -9.77 -17.15 -26.34
CA CYS A 119 -9.77 -18.60 -26.19
C CYS A 119 -10.86 -19.27 -27.02
N THR A 120 -12.05 -18.67 -27.11
CA THR A 120 -13.22 -19.29 -27.76
C THR A 120 -13.31 -18.97 -29.25
N TYR A 121 -12.86 -17.77 -29.65
CA TYR A 121 -12.92 -17.26 -31.02
C TYR A 121 -11.53 -16.75 -31.46
N PRO A 122 -10.51 -17.61 -31.53
CA PRO A 122 -9.12 -17.20 -31.77
C PRO A 122 -8.88 -16.51 -33.12
N ALA A 123 -9.76 -16.75 -34.10
CA ALA A 123 -9.71 -16.13 -35.43
C ALA A 123 -10.41 -14.75 -35.51
N ALA A 124 -11.10 -14.32 -34.44
CA ALA A 124 -11.80 -13.04 -34.45
C ALA A 124 -10.80 -11.88 -34.30
N THR A 125 -10.78 -11.00 -35.30
CA THR A 125 -10.02 -9.74 -35.31
C THR A 125 -10.94 -8.52 -35.32
N ARG A 126 -12.19 -8.66 -35.76
CA ARG A 126 -13.19 -7.58 -35.81
C ARG A 126 -14.28 -7.78 -34.75
N ILE A 127 -14.20 -6.99 -33.68
CA ILE A 127 -14.99 -7.19 -32.45
C ILE A 127 -16.10 -6.14 -32.38
N GLY A 128 -17.36 -6.56 -32.40
CA GLY A 128 -18.50 -5.69 -32.16
C GLY A 128 -18.72 -5.49 -30.67
N VAL A 129 -18.91 -4.26 -30.20
CA VAL A 129 -19.10 -3.97 -28.77
C VAL A 129 -20.41 -3.22 -28.54
N LEU A 130 -21.28 -3.80 -27.71
CA LEU A 130 -22.51 -3.15 -27.22
C LEU A 130 -22.19 -2.38 -25.94
N ALA A 131 -21.69 -1.16 -26.07
CA ALA A 131 -21.32 -0.29 -24.95
C ALA A 131 -22.17 0.99 -24.93
N SER A 132 -22.33 1.59 -23.75
CA SER A 132 -22.96 2.90 -23.62
C SER A 132 -22.04 3.99 -24.18
N ASP A 133 -22.61 5.14 -24.53
CA ASP A 133 -21.88 6.34 -24.96
C ASP A 133 -20.63 6.62 -24.12
N TYR A 134 -20.76 6.68 -22.79
CA TYR A 134 -19.65 6.96 -21.88
C TYR A 134 -18.50 5.95 -21.98
N VAL A 135 -18.81 4.65 -22.06
CA VAL A 135 -17.79 3.59 -22.16
C VAL A 135 -17.05 3.68 -23.50
N ARG A 136 -17.77 4.05 -24.57
CA ARG A 136 -17.18 4.29 -25.90
C ARG A 136 -16.29 5.53 -25.91
N ASP A 137 -16.75 6.63 -25.32
CA ASP A 137 -15.99 7.89 -25.26
C ASP A 137 -14.69 7.74 -24.46
N LYS A 138 -14.70 6.89 -23.42
CA LYS A 138 -13.49 6.50 -22.67
C LYS A 138 -12.64 5.45 -23.37
N ARG A 139 -13.07 4.94 -24.52
CA ARG A 139 -12.35 3.95 -25.35
C ARG A 139 -11.90 2.73 -24.54
N LEU A 140 -12.75 2.29 -23.61
CA LEU A 140 -12.41 1.22 -22.67
C LEU A 140 -12.01 -0.06 -23.41
N PHE A 141 -12.81 -0.50 -24.36
CA PHE A 141 -12.54 -1.75 -25.09
C PHE A 141 -11.39 -1.62 -26.09
N ASP A 142 -11.18 -0.44 -26.68
CA ASP A 142 -10.06 -0.16 -27.59
C ASP A 142 -8.70 -0.43 -26.91
N ALA A 143 -8.57 -0.12 -25.62
CA ALA A 143 -7.33 -0.35 -24.86
C ALA A 143 -7.02 -1.84 -24.67
N TYR A 144 -8.05 -2.70 -24.55
CA TYR A 144 -7.89 -4.15 -24.35
C TYR A 144 -7.84 -4.94 -25.67
N PHE A 145 -8.39 -4.37 -26.74
CA PHE A 145 -8.33 -4.90 -28.10
C PHE A 145 -7.55 -3.93 -29.03
N PRO A 146 -6.22 -3.82 -28.87
CA PRO A 146 -5.44 -2.82 -29.58
C PRO A 146 -5.23 -3.16 -31.06
N SER A 147 -5.18 -2.10 -31.88
CA SER A 147 -4.75 -2.11 -33.29
C SER A 147 -3.25 -2.45 -33.42
N PRO A 148 -2.80 -3.08 -34.53
CA PRO A 148 -3.57 -3.49 -35.72
C PRO A 148 -4.22 -4.88 -35.58
N ARG A 149 -3.99 -5.57 -34.45
CA ARG A 149 -4.46 -6.94 -34.25
C ARG A 149 -5.99 -7.03 -34.18
N PHE A 150 -6.62 -6.02 -33.58
CA PHE A 150 -8.07 -5.96 -33.46
C PHE A 150 -8.63 -4.65 -33.99
N GLU A 151 -9.84 -4.71 -34.54
CA GLU A 151 -10.69 -3.57 -34.86
C GLU A 151 -11.94 -3.64 -33.98
N VAL A 152 -12.11 -2.66 -33.10
CA VAL A 152 -13.30 -2.52 -32.25
C VAL A 152 -14.35 -1.71 -32.99
N VAL A 153 -15.56 -2.25 -33.11
CA VAL A 153 -16.67 -1.67 -33.86
C VAL A 153 -17.86 -1.46 -32.92
N TYR A 154 -18.43 -0.26 -32.93
CA TYR A 154 -19.60 0.09 -32.12
C TYR A 154 -20.84 0.33 -33.01
N PRO A 155 -22.08 0.03 -32.55
CA PRO A 155 -23.30 0.28 -33.32
C PRO A 155 -23.45 1.75 -33.70
N ARG A 156 -23.93 2.02 -34.91
CA ARG A 156 -24.30 3.38 -35.33
C ARG A 156 -25.57 3.85 -34.62
N PRO A 157 -25.70 5.14 -34.28
CA PRO A 157 -26.93 5.68 -33.76
C PRO A 157 -28.04 5.61 -34.83
N HIS A 158 -29.27 5.39 -34.40
CA HIS A 158 -30.44 5.34 -35.28
C HIS A 158 -31.35 6.54 -34.99
N GLY A 159 -31.55 7.42 -35.97
CA GLY A 159 -32.30 8.66 -35.78
C GLY A 159 -31.68 9.60 -34.73
N GLY A 160 -30.35 9.57 -34.57
CA GLY A 160 -29.64 10.33 -33.54
C GLY A 160 -29.65 9.70 -32.13
N ILE A 161 -30.32 8.56 -31.95
CA ILE A 161 -30.43 7.86 -30.67
C ILE A 161 -29.40 6.73 -30.59
N ASP A 162 -28.68 6.68 -29.46
CA ASP A 162 -27.86 5.52 -29.10
C ASP A 162 -28.76 4.39 -28.57
N LEU A 163 -28.95 3.37 -29.41
CA LEU A 163 -29.85 2.25 -29.12
C LEU A 163 -29.43 1.46 -27.88
N VAL A 164 -28.12 1.33 -27.64
CA VAL A 164 -27.60 0.55 -26.49
C VAL A 164 -27.85 1.32 -25.19
N THR A 165 -27.52 2.61 -25.18
CA THR A 165 -27.75 3.46 -24.00
C THR A 165 -29.24 3.55 -23.66
N GLU A 166 -30.11 3.75 -24.65
CA GLU A 166 -31.57 3.79 -24.47
C GLU A 166 -32.12 2.44 -23.96
N ALA A 167 -31.65 1.31 -24.50
CA ALA A 167 -32.09 -0.01 -24.05
C ALA A 167 -31.78 -0.27 -22.56
N ILE A 168 -30.67 0.27 -22.06
CA ILE A 168 -30.23 0.00 -20.68
C ILE A 168 -30.79 1.03 -19.70
N TYR A 169 -30.66 2.32 -20.03
CA TYR A 169 -30.93 3.44 -19.12
C TYR A 169 -32.25 4.17 -19.39
N GLY A 170 -32.90 3.93 -20.54
CA GLY A 170 -34.15 4.57 -20.92
C GLY A 170 -35.28 4.33 -19.91
N ALA A 171 -36.39 5.07 -20.07
CA ALA A 171 -37.54 4.97 -19.17
C ALA A 171 -38.08 3.53 -19.07
N ASP A 172 -38.08 2.81 -20.19
CA ASP A 172 -38.46 1.40 -20.28
C ASP A 172 -37.25 0.46 -20.26
N GLY A 173 -36.07 0.94 -19.85
CA GLY A 173 -34.81 0.22 -19.99
C GLY A 173 -34.66 -0.99 -19.06
N ILE A 174 -33.64 -1.82 -19.32
CA ILE A 174 -33.35 -3.04 -18.55
C ILE A 174 -33.07 -2.72 -17.08
N LYS A 175 -32.43 -1.58 -16.76
CA LYS A 175 -32.19 -1.17 -15.36
C LYS A 175 -33.46 -0.89 -14.56
N ARG A 176 -34.61 -0.73 -15.22
CA ARG A 176 -35.93 -0.60 -14.59
C ARG A 176 -36.66 -1.93 -14.41
N GLY A 177 -36.02 -3.05 -14.76
CA GLY A 177 -36.60 -4.40 -14.67
C GLY A 177 -37.27 -4.90 -15.94
N ASN A 178 -37.21 -4.13 -17.04
CA ASN A 178 -37.80 -4.53 -18.32
C ASN A 178 -36.85 -5.45 -19.10
N LEU A 179 -36.99 -6.75 -18.91
CA LEU A 179 -36.12 -7.77 -19.53
C LEU A 179 -36.62 -8.27 -20.89
N ARG A 180 -37.72 -7.71 -21.41
CA ARG A 180 -38.37 -8.10 -22.66
C ARG A 180 -38.87 -6.87 -23.42
N GLY A 181 -39.37 -7.07 -24.63
CA GLY A 181 -40.02 -6.02 -25.40
C GLY A 181 -39.04 -4.99 -25.94
N ARG A 182 -39.34 -3.70 -25.74
CA ARG A 182 -38.63 -2.57 -26.37
C ARG A 182 -37.11 -2.60 -26.15
N PRO A 183 -36.55 -2.77 -24.94
CA PRO A 183 -35.10 -2.84 -24.75
C PRO A 183 -34.42 -3.94 -25.55
N VAL A 184 -35.04 -5.13 -25.61
CA VAL A 184 -34.51 -6.27 -26.37
C VAL A 184 -34.53 -5.96 -27.86
N GLU A 185 -35.61 -5.36 -28.38
CA GLU A 185 -35.71 -4.95 -29.78
C GLU A 185 -34.64 -3.92 -30.17
N LEU A 186 -34.36 -2.94 -29.28
CA LEU A 186 -33.27 -1.98 -29.49
C LEU A 186 -31.90 -2.66 -29.56
N LEU A 187 -31.63 -3.62 -28.66
CA LEU A 187 -30.38 -4.39 -28.67
C LEU A 187 -30.26 -5.29 -29.91
N ARG A 188 -31.37 -5.89 -30.38
CA ARG A 188 -31.38 -6.67 -31.64
C ARG A 188 -30.96 -5.81 -32.83
N ARG A 189 -31.52 -4.61 -32.96
CA ARG A 189 -31.15 -3.66 -34.02
C ARG A 189 -29.69 -3.23 -33.93
N ALA A 190 -29.19 -2.98 -32.72
CA ALA A 190 -27.78 -2.67 -32.50
C ALA A 190 -26.85 -3.83 -32.90
N CYS A 191 -27.24 -5.08 -32.59
CA CYS A 191 -26.54 -6.27 -33.07
C CYS A 191 -26.58 -6.39 -34.59
N ASP A 192 -27.73 -6.17 -35.22
CA ASP A 192 -27.89 -6.29 -36.67
C ASP A 192 -27.03 -5.25 -37.41
N ASP A 193 -26.92 -4.01 -36.91
CA ASP A 193 -25.98 -3.00 -37.44
C ASP A 193 -24.52 -3.47 -37.36
N LEU A 194 -24.11 -4.06 -36.22
CA LEU A 194 -22.76 -4.60 -36.08
C LEU A 194 -22.49 -5.76 -37.05
N ILE A 195 -23.47 -6.65 -37.23
CA ILE A 195 -23.36 -7.78 -38.14
C ILE A 195 -23.22 -7.31 -39.58
N ASP A 196 -24.04 -6.34 -39.99
CA ASP A 196 -23.98 -5.77 -41.35
C ASP A 196 -22.67 -5.01 -41.59
N ARG A 197 -22.00 -4.58 -40.51
CA ARG A 197 -20.66 -4.03 -40.53
C ARG A 197 -19.56 -5.08 -40.49
N GLY A 198 -19.88 -6.36 -40.51
CA GLY A 198 -18.93 -7.47 -40.67
C GLY A 198 -18.11 -7.80 -39.43
N VAL A 199 -18.63 -7.55 -38.23
CA VAL A 199 -18.00 -8.05 -36.99
C VAL A 199 -18.06 -9.58 -36.94
N GLN A 200 -17.13 -10.21 -36.22
CA GLN A 200 -17.05 -11.68 -36.12
C GLN A 200 -17.56 -12.20 -34.78
N VAL A 201 -17.62 -11.35 -33.76
CA VAL A 201 -18.13 -11.65 -32.43
C VAL A 201 -18.67 -10.36 -31.83
N ILE A 202 -19.77 -10.45 -31.07
CA ILE A 202 -20.36 -9.32 -30.34
C ILE A 202 -20.12 -9.51 -28.85
N VAL A 203 -19.58 -8.47 -28.22
CA VAL A 203 -19.24 -8.40 -26.80
C VAL A 203 -20.15 -7.37 -26.11
N PRO A 204 -20.95 -7.79 -25.12
CA PRO A 204 -21.64 -6.86 -24.24
C PRO A 204 -20.69 -6.05 -23.36
N GLY A 205 -20.80 -4.73 -23.41
CA GLY A 205 -20.09 -3.76 -22.57
C GLY A 205 -20.91 -3.19 -21.41
N LEU A 206 -22.07 -3.79 -21.11
CA LEU A 206 -22.86 -3.57 -19.90
C LEU A 206 -23.33 -4.92 -19.34
N THR A 207 -23.27 -5.08 -18.03
CA THR A 207 -23.64 -6.34 -17.36
C THR A 207 -25.13 -6.64 -17.47
N GLU A 208 -25.96 -5.62 -17.68
CA GLU A 208 -27.40 -5.78 -17.90
C GLU A 208 -27.76 -6.49 -19.22
N ILE A 209 -26.93 -6.41 -20.26
CA ILE A 209 -27.22 -7.04 -21.55
C ILE A 209 -27.20 -8.57 -21.43
N ALA A 210 -26.34 -9.12 -20.57
CA ALA A 210 -26.24 -10.57 -20.36
C ALA A 210 -27.52 -11.17 -19.73
N LEU A 211 -28.36 -10.36 -19.07
CA LEU A 211 -29.66 -10.79 -18.53
C LEU A 211 -30.67 -11.13 -19.62
N VAL A 212 -30.51 -10.52 -20.80
CA VAL A 212 -31.47 -10.61 -21.92
C VAL A 212 -30.84 -11.25 -23.16
N ALA A 213 -29.65 -11.85 -23.04
CA ALA A 213 -28.95 -12.47 -24.15
C ALA A 213 -29.78 -13.56 -24.83
N ASP A 214 -30.47 -14.40 -24.04
CA ASP A 214 -31.36 -15.45 -24.56
C ASP A 214 -32.58 -14.86 -25.28
N GLU A 215 -33.12 -13.75 -24.78
CA GLU A 215 -34.24 -13.04 -25.39
C GLU A 215 -33.84 -12.32 -26.68
N ILE A 216 -32.59 -11.84 -26.81
CA ILE A 216 -32.06 -11.32 -28.10
C ILE A 216 -32.08 -12.42 -29.17
N GLY A 217 -31.90 -13.67 -28.76
CA GLY A 217 -31.97 -14.86 -29.60
C GLY A 217 -30.70 -15.09 -30.44
N PRO A 218 -30.58 -16.26 -31.08
CA PRO A 218 -29.43 -16.60 -31.91
C PRO A 218 -29.25 -15.61 -33.07
N ARG A 219 -28.00 -15.31 -33.40
CA ARG A 219 -27.60 -14.36 -34.44
C ARG A 219 -26.59 -14.98 -35.39
N ARG A 220 -26.36 -14.33 -36.54
CA ARG A 220 -25.34 -14.73 -37.53
C ARG A 220 -23.91 -14.75 -36.95
N VAL A 221 -23.67 -13.99 -35.90
CA VAL A 221 -22.39 -13.91 -35.17
C VAL A 221 -22.61 -14.22 -33.69
N PRO A 222 -21.65 -14.84 -33.00
CA PRO A 222 -21.76 -15.15 -31.58
C PRO A 222 -21.91 -13.88 -30.73
N LEU A 223 -22.86 -13.92 -29.80
CA LEU A 223 -23.01 -12.93 -28.72
C LEU A 223 -22.42 -13.53 -27.43
N VAL A 224 -21.40 -12.89 -26.88
CA VAL A 224 -20.71 -13.37 -25.67
C VAL A 224 -21.57 -13.13 -24.42
N ASP A 225 -21.66 -14.11 -23.53
CA ASP A 225 -22.14 -13.89 -22.17
C ASP A 225 -21.01 -13.32 -21.30
N SER A 226 -20.89 -11.99 -21.28
CA SER A 226 -19.83 -11.30 -20.53
C SER A 226 -19.86 -11.60 -19.04
N ASN A 227 -21.04 -11.77 -18.43
CA ASN A 227 -21.16 -12.04 -17.00
C ASN A 227 -20.70 -13.46 -16.66
N LEU A 228 -20.96 -14.44 -17.54
CA LEU A 228 -20.48 -15.82 -17.36
C LEU A 228 -18.97 -15.92 -17.59
N ALA A 229 -18.46 -15.25 -18.62
CA ALA A 229 -17.02 -15.13 -18.86
C ALA A 229 -16.32 -14.52 -17.62
N TYR A 230 -16.89 -13.46 -17.06
CA TYR A 230 -16.36 -12.80 -15.87
C TYR A 230 -16.40 -13.70 -14.63
N ALA A 231 -17.54 -14.35 -14.36
CA ALA A 231 -17.68 -15.26 -13.23
C ALA A 231 -16.66 -16.41 -13.28
N ARG A 232 -16.49 -17.05 -14.46
CA ARG A 232 -15.50 -18.12 -14.65
C ARG A 232 -14.07 -17.61 -14.46
N TYR A 233 -13.76 -16.43 -15.01
CA TYR A 233 -12.45 -15.82 -14.87
C TYR A 233 -12.13 -15.49 -13.40
N ALA A 234 -13.08 -14.95 -12.64
CA ALA A 234 -12.89 -14.67 -11.21
C ALA A 234 -12.59 -15.94 -10.39
N LEU A 235 -13.25 -17.05 -10.71
CA LEU A 235 -13.09 -18.32 -10.01
C LEU A 235 -11.78 -19.04 -10.35
N THR A 236 -11.32 -18.92 -11.59
CA THR A 236 -10.16 -19.69 -12.11
C THR A 236 -8.88 -18.87 -12.22
N GLY A 237 -8.98 -17.55 -12.37
CA GLY A 237 -7.84 -16.66 -12.52
C GLY A 237 -6.98 -16.60 -11.26
N GLN A 238 -5.69 -16.38 -11.40
CA GLN A 238 -4.88 -15.93 -10.27
C GLN A 238 -5.13 -14.43 -10.08
N PRO A 239 -5.31 -13.95 -8.83
CA PRO A 239 -5.41 -12.51 -8.59
C PRO A 239 -4.18 -11.83 -9.17
N ASP A 240 -4.42 -10.79 -9.95
CA ASP A 240 -3.37 -9.96 -10.54
C ASP A 240 -2.66 -9.23 -9.39
N SER A 241 -1.58 -9.82 -8.87
CA SER A 241 -0.84 -9.26 -7.73
C SER A 241 0.08 -8.16 -8.22
N ARG A 242 -0.49 -6.97 -8.48
CA ARG A 242 0.34 -5.78 -8.62
C ARG A 242 1.00 -5.55 -7.26
N ALA A 243 2.33 -5.49 -7.22
CA ALA A 243 3.04 -5.18 -5.99
C ALA A 243 2.53 -3.82 -5.46
N ALA A 244 2.02 -3.81 -4.24
CA ALA A 244 1.63 -2.57 -3.59
C ALA A 244 2.85 -1.63 -3.54
N ALA A 245 2.60 -0.32 -3.62
CA ALA A 245 3.68 0.64 -3.45
C ALA A 245 4.28 0.49 -2.04
N PHE A 246 5.60 0.29 -1.97
CA PHE A 246 6.32 0.08 -0.73
C PHE A 246 6.06 1.21 0.27
N LYS A 247 5.86 0.84 1.53
CA LYS A 247 5.49 1.74 2.62
C LYS A 247 6.34 1.51 3.85
N ILE A 248 6.92 2.58 4.38
CA ILE A 248 7.65 2.55 5.65
C ILE A 248 6.68 2.91 6.78
N GLY A 249 6.54 2.01 7.76
CA GLY A 249 5.87 2.29 9.02
C GLY A 249 6.84 2.93 10.01
N VAL A 250 6.43 3.99 10.71
CA VAL A 250 7.26 4.70 11.69
C VAL A 250 6.62 4.66 13.07
N VAL A 251 7.31 4.01 14.02
CA VAL A 251 6.97 4.05 15.45
C VAL A 251 7.48 5.38 16.00
N GLY A 252 6.63 6.40 15.93
CA GLY A 252 6.96 7.76 16.36
C GLY A 252 6.61 8.04 17.81
N GLY A 253 6.94 9.26 18.26
CA GLY A 253 6.57 9.78 19.58
C GLY A 253 7.57 9.46 20.70
N VAL A 254 8.69 8.81 20.40
CA VAL A 254 9.68 8.34 21.38
C VAL A 254 11.08 8.99 21.27
N GLY A 255 11.24 10.27 20.92
CA GLY A 255 10.31 11.39 21.10
C GLY A 255 9.70 12.01 19.82
N PRO A 256 8.74 12.96 19.97
CA PRO A 256 8.09 13.64 18.86
C PRO A 256 9.05 14.35 17.89
N ALA A 257 10.00 15.14 18.41
CA ALA A 257 10.94 15.91 17.59
C ALA A 257 11.86 15.00 16.75
N ALA A 258 12.39 13.93 17.36
CA ALA A 258 13.17 12.91 16.68
C ALA A 258 12.39 12.20 15.56
N THR A 259 11.07 12.02 15.74
CA THR A 259 10.22 11.47 14.68
C THR A 259 10.15 12.41 13.49
N VAL A 260 9.90 13.70 13.71
CA VAL A 260 9.83 14.70 12.63
C VAL A 260 11.17 14.83 11.90
N ASP A 261 12.27 14.82 12.63
CA ASP A 261 13.62 14.82 12.08
C ASP A 261 13.90 13.58 11.20
N PHE A 262 13.46 12.39 11.62
CA PHE A 262 13.52 11.19 10.79
C PHE A 262 12.72 11.33 9.49
N LEU A 263 11.50 11.91 9.53
CA LEU A 263 10.70 12.14 8.34
C LEU A 263 11.37 13.12 7.37
N ASP A 264 11.95 14.21 7.88
CA ASP A 264 12.73 15.16 7.10
C ASP A 264 13.95 14.47 6.44
N LYS A 265 14.66 13.61 7.15
CA LYS A 265 15.78 12.82 6.60
C LYS A 265 15.34 11.83 5.53
N ILE A 266 14.16 11.20 5.65
CA ILE A 266 13.60 10.38 4.57
C ILE A 266 13.36 11.24 3.33
N VAL A 267 12.72 12.41 3.48
CA VAL A 267 12.42 13.30 2.36
C VAL A 267 13.70 13.78 1.68
N ARG A 268 14.68 14.27 2.44
CA ARG A 268 15.95 14.80 1.92
C ARG A 268 16.80 13.76 1.22
N ASN A 269 16.80 12.51 1.71
CA ASN A 269 17.60 11.44 1.15
C ASN A 269 16.90 10.66 0.02
N THR A 270 15.60 10.88 -0.19
CA THR A 270 14.87 10.22 -1.29
C THR A 270 15.16 10.91 -2.62
N PRO A 271 15.70 10.22 -3.63
CA PRO A 271 15.90 10.80 -4.95
C PRO A 271 14.55 10.96 -5.66
N ALA A 272 13.97 12.16 -5.57
CA ALA A 272 12.65 12.48 -6.12
C ALA A 272 12.69 13.74 -7.00
N SER A 273 11.93 13.72 -8.10
CA SER A 273 11.77 14.88 -9.00
C SER A 273 10.41 15.56 -8.87
N ARG A 274 9.47 14.88 -8.22
CA ARG A 274 8.09 15.30 -7.94
C ARG A 274 7.56 14.50 -6.75
N ASP A 275 6.46 14.96 -6.17
CA ASP A 275 5.85 14.36 -4.98
C ASP A 275 5.60 12.84 -5.10
N GLN A 276 5.17 12.36 -6.28
CA GLN A 276 4.84 10.94 -6.49
C GLN A 276 6.06 10.01 -6.54
N ASP A 277 7.27 10.56 -6.61
CA ASP A 277 8.52 9.78 -6.56
C ASP A 277 8.97 9.53 -5.11
N HIS A 278 8.35 10.20 -4.12
CA HIS A 278 8.64 9.97 -2.71
C HIS A 278 8.03 8.65 -2.19
N ILE A 279 8.64 8.13 -1.12
CA ILE A 279 8.22 6.89 -0.47
C ILE A 279 6.98 7.13 0.40
N LYS A 280 6.01 6.20 0.35
CA LYS A 280 4.83 6.26 1.21
C LYS A 280 5.23 6.00 2.67
N LEU A 281 4.77 6.86 3.57
CA LEU A 281 5.00 6.75 5.01
C LEU A 281 3.69 6.56 5.76
N LEU A 282 3.69 5.67 6.74
CA LEU A 282 2.64 5.56 7.75
C LEU A 282 3.26 5.82 9.11
N VAL A 283 2.83 6.87 9.80
CA VAL A 283 3.44 7.32 11.05
C VAL A 283 2.42 7.20 12.16
N GLU A 284 2.73 6.40 13.18
CA GLU A 284 2.00 6.39 14.45
C GLU A 284 2.83 7.18 15.46
N GLN A 285 2.52 8.46 15.62
CA GLN A 285 3.19 9.34 16.58
C GLN A 285 2.57 9.16 17.97
N ASN A 286 3.13 8.24 18.77
CA ASN A 286 2.56 7.84 20.06
C ASN A 286 3.47 8.23 21.24
N PRO A 287 3.38 9.49 21.75
CA PRO A 287 4.14 9.92 22.92
C PRO A 287 3.67 9.31 24.24
N GLN A 288 2.57 8.54 24.24
CA GLN A 288 2.08 7.81 25.42
C GLN A 288 2.83 6.48 25.64
N ILE A 289 3.78 6.11 24.78
CA ILE A 289 4.69 4.98 25.05
C ILE A 289 5.52 5.31 26.30
N PRO A 290 5.49 4.47 27.36
CA PRO A 290 6.27 4.68 28.58
C PRO A 290 7.75 5.01 28.32
N ASP A 291 8.39 5.74 29.23
CA ASP A 291 9.80 6.10 29.07
C ASP A 291 10.69 4.84 29.12
N ARG A 292 11.54 4.70 28.09
CA ARG A 292 12.39 3.52 27.93
C ARG A 292 13.53 3.52 28.95
N THR A 293 14.06 4.69 29.29
CA THR A 293 15.15 4.82 30.25
C THR A 293 14.64 4.51 31.65
N GLU A 294 13.52 5.10 32.08
CA GLU A 294 12.93 4.84 33.40
C GLU A 294 12.62 3.35 33.63
N ASN A 295 12.26 2.61 32.58
CA ASN A 295 12.05 1.16 32.67
C ASN A 295 13.37 0.36 32.72
N LEU A 296 14.36 0.71 31.90
CA LEU A 296 15.61 -0.05 31.80
C LEU A 296 16.51 0.12 33.04
N VAL A 297 16.51 1.30 33.65
CA VAL A 297 17.42 1.65 34.77
C VAL A 297 16.70 1.99 36.06
N GLY A 298 15.36 1.98 36.06
CA GLY A 298 14.54 2.34 37.21
C GLY A 298 13.38 1.39 37.42
N THR A 299 12.26 1.92 37.91
CA THR A 299 11.02 1.19 38.18
C THR A 299 9.88 1.63 37.26
N GLY A 300 10.21 2.26 36.13
CA GLY A 300 9.24 2.75 35.15
C GLY A 300 8.44 1.63 34.49
N ALA A 301 7.27 1.98 33.97
CA ALA A 301 6.38 1.04 33.29
C ALA A 301 7.02 0.45 32.03
N ASP A 302 6.77 -0.83 31.75
CA ASP A 302 7.33 -1.54 30.59
C ASP A 302 6.72 -1.02 29.26
N PRO A 303 7.53 -0.48 28.32
CA PRO A 303 7.03 0.05 27.05
C PRO A 303 6.74 -1.04 26.01
N THR A 304 7.06 -2.32 26.26
CA THR A 304 7.01 -3.41 25.27
C THR A 304 5.64 -3.53 24.61
N ILE A 305 4.55 -3.52 25.40
CA ILE A 305 3.18 -3.66 24.86
C ILE A 305 2.80 -2.45 24.03
N SER A 306 3.14 -1.23 24.46
CA SER A 306 2.83 -0.02 23.70
C SER A 306 3.61 0.03 22.38
N LEU A 307 4.88 -0.36 22.38
CA LEU A 307 5.70 -0.48 21.17
C LEU A 307 5.13 -1.54 20.21
N TYR A 308 4.81 -2.73 20.72
CA TYR A 308 4.22 -3.80 19.92
C TYR A 308 2.86 -3.42 19.33
N ALA A 309 1.98 -2.81 20.12
CA ALA A 309 0.68 -2.33 19.65
C ALA A 309 0.83 -1.28 18.54
N THR A 310 1.78 -0.35 18.68
CA THR A 310 2.09 0.60 17.62
C THR A 310 2.63 -0.12 16.36
N CYS A 311 3.53 -1.09 16.50
CA CYS A 311 4.01 -1.88 15.36
C CYS A 311 2.86 -2.64 14.66
N LYS A 312 1.93 -3.22 15.42
CA LYS A 312 0.75 -3.91 14.86
C LYS A 312 -0.17 -2.98 14.08
N LYS A 313 -0.43 -1.77 14.57
CA LYS A 313 -1.19 -0.77 13.80
C LYS A 313 -0.52 -0.44 12.46
N LEU A 314 0.81 -0.34 12.44
CA LEU A 314 1.58 -0.07 11.22
C LEU A 314 1.51 -1.24 10.24
N GLU A 315 1.64 -2.47 10.74
CA GLU A 315 1.47 -3.72 9.97
C GLU A 315 0.05 -3.84 9.38
N GLU A 316 -0.99 -3.63 10.20
CA GLU A 316 -2.39 -3.61 9.76
C GLU A 316 -2.66 -2.48 8.76
N GLY A 317 -1.95 -1.36 8.91
CA GLY A 317 -1.94 -0.25 7.95
C GLY A 317 -1.18 -0.56 6.66
N GLY A 318 -0.63 -1.76 6.50
CA GLY A 318 0.08 -2.25 5.33
C GLY A 318 1.43 -1.59 5.12
N ALA A 319 2.20 -1.38 6.19
CA ALA A 319 3.63 -1.10 6.09
C ALA A 319 4.39 -2.36 5.68
N ASP A 320 5.47 -2.21 4.90
CA ASP A 320 6.34 -3.31 4.47
C ASP A 320 7.53 -3.51 5.42
N VAL A 321 7.97 -2.43 6.07
CA VAL A 321 9.02 -2.41 7.09
C VAL A 321 8.66 -1.41 8.19
N VAL A 322 9.22 -1.60 9.38
CA VAL A 322 9.05 -0.69 10.52
C VAL A 322 10.38 -0.01 10.86
N ALA A 323 10.35 1.32 11.00
CA ALA A 323 11.43 2.14 11.50
C ALA A 323 11.07 2.68 12.89
N ILE A 324 12.04 2.67 13.82
CA ILE A 324 11.88 3.23 15.16
C ILE A 324 12.96 4.30 15.37
N PRO A 325 12.69 5.60 15.18
CA PRO A 325 13.68 6.66 15.42
C PRO A 325 13.91 6.91 16.92
N CYS A 326 14.40 5.89 17.63
CA CYS A 326 14.78 5.93 19.05
C CYS A 326 15.75 4.79 19.39
N ASN A 327 16.99 5.12 19.73
CA ASN A 327 18.01 4.13 20.10
C ASN A 327 17.58 3.27 21.30
N THR A 328 17.10 3.89 22.38
CA THR A 328 16.74 3.19 23.62
C THR A 328 15.58 2.21 23.42
N ALA A 329 14.67 2.48 22.48
CA ALA A 329 13.56 1.57 22.16
C ALA A 329 14.04 0.24 21.54
N HIS A 330 15.24 0.19 20.97
CA HIS A 330 15.79 -1.03 20.37
C HIS A 330 16.16 -2.10 21.39
N ALA A 331 16.27 -1.75 22.68
CA ALA A 331 16.40 -2.73 23.77
C ALA A 331 15.23 -3.72 23.84
N PHE A 332 14.09 -3.36 23.26
CA PHE A 332 12.85 -4.14 23.31
C PHE A 332 12.55 -4.85 21.98
N VAL A 333 13.28 -4.57 20.90
CA VAL A 333 12.97 -5.07 19.55
C VAL A 333 13.02 -6.59 19.47
N GLU A 334 13.99 -7.24 20.11
CA GLU A 334 14.09 -8.71 20.13
C GLU A 334 12.85 -9.39 20.75
N ARG A 335 12.17 -8.71 21.68
CA ARG A 335 10.93 -9.20 22.31
C ARG A 335 9.71 -9.06 21.40
N ILE A 336 9.77 -8.14 20.44
CA ILE A 336 8.64 -7.71 19.61
C ILE A 336 8.68 -8.37 18.23
N GLN A 337 9.86 -8.37 17.58
CA GLN A 337 10.04 -8.84 16.19
C GLN A 337 9.45 -10.23 15.89
N PRO A 338 9.57 -11.25 16.77
CA PRO A 338 9.02 -12.59 16.49
C PRO A 338 7.50 -12.64 16.31
N TYR A 339 6.78 -11.59 16.74
CA TYR A 339 5.31 -11.52 16.69
C TYR A 339 4.79 -10.60 15.56
N LEU A 340 5.69 -10.09 14.72
CA LEU A 340 5.38 -9.29 13.54
C LEU A 340 5.63 -10.11 12.27
N GLY A 341 4.76 -9.95 11.28
CA GLY A 341 4.91 -10.45 9.91
C GLY A 341 5.75 -9.56 9.01
N ILE A 342 6.11 -8.35 9.47
CA ILE A 342 7.02 -7.41 8.79
C ILE A 342 8.28 -7.12 9.63
N PRO A 343 9.44 -6.88 8.99
CA PRO A 343 10.68 -6.62 9.73
C PRO A 343 10.75 -5.20 10.29
N ILE A 344 11.33 -5.08 11.48
CA ILE A 344 11.81 -3.83 12.07
C ILE A 344 13.25 -3.63 11.60
N VAL A 345 13.52 -2.48 10.96
CA VAL A 345 14.89 -2.06 10.64
C VAL A 345 15.57 -1.61 11.93
N ASN A 346 16.42 -2.48 12.48
CA ASN A 346 17.10 -2.20 13.75
C ASN A 346 18.16 -1.11 13.58
N MET A 347 17.91 0.08 14.13
CA MET A 347 18.78 1.25 14.07
C MET A 347 20.21 0.95 14.54
N LEU A 348 20.37 0.16 15.61
CA LEU A 348 21.69 -0.15 16.16
C LEU A 348 22.48 -1.00 15.17
N THR A 349 21.86 -2.07 14.65
CA THR A 349 22.48 -2.96 13.68
C THR A 349 22.92 -2.21 12.42
N VAL A 350 22.05 -1.39 11.84
CA VAL A 350 22.36 -0.65 10.60
C VAL A 350 23.40 0.44 10.83
N THR A 351 23.41 1.06 12.02
CA THR A 351 24.46 2.04 12.40
C THR A 351 25.82 1.36 12.52
N VAL A 352 25.89 0.21 13.18
CA VAL A 352 27.16 -0.51 13.33
C VAL A 352 27.66 -1.06 11.98
N ALA A 353 26.77 -1.57 11.13
CA ALA A 353 27.12 -1.96 9.76
C ALA A 353 27.72 -0.77 8.99
N HIS A 354 27.07 0.39 9.04
CA HIS A 354 27.59 1.62 8.42
C HIS A 354 28.96 2.04 8.95
N LEU A 355 29.18 1.97 10.26
CA LEU A 355 30.49 2.25 10.87
C LEU A 355 31.58 1.33 10.31
N ARG A 356 31.27 0.03 10.17
CA ARG A 356 32.21 -0.98 9.68
C ARG A 356 32.52 -0.83 8.20
N GLU A 357 31.52 -0.53 7.39
CA GLU A 357 31.69 -0.27 5.96
C GLU A 357 32.51 1.00 5.72
N THR A 358 32.23 2.07 6.47
CA THR A 358 32.86 3.38 6.28
C THR A 358 34.27 3.43 6.86
N TRP A 359 34.48 2.79 8.02
CA TRP A 359 35.79 2.75 8.70
C TRP A 359 36.19 1.31 9.08
N PRO A 360 36.68 0.50 8.13
CA PRO A 360 37.02 -0.92 8.36
C PRO A 360 38.10 -1.12 9.44
N THR A 361 39.00 -0.16 9.61
CA THR A 361 40.10 -0.21 10.59
C THR A 361 39.71 0.35 11.96
N LEU A 362 38.49 0.89 12.12
CA LEU A 362 38.03 1.44 13.39
C LEU A 362 38.04 0.35 14.47
N ARG A 363 38.41 0.75 15.70
CA ARG A 363 38.45 -0.14 16.86
C ARG A 363 37.61 0.38 18.00
N GLU A 364 37.51 1.69 18.13
CA GLU A 364 36.85 2.36 19.26
C GLU A 364 35.88 3.40 18.73
N VAL A 365 34.70 3.46 19.34
CA VAL A 365 33.62 4.35 18.94
C VAL A 365 33.08 5.05 20.18
N GLY A 366 33.06 6.38 20.13
CA GLY A 366 32.41 7.17 21.16
C GLY A 366 30.90 7.03 21.05
N VAL A 367 30.19 6.87 22.17
CA VAL A 367 28.72 6.82 22.16
C VAL A 367 28.18 7.85 23.12
N LEU A 368 27.49 8.87 22.58
CA LEU A 368 26.70 9.82 23.34
C LEU A 368 25.24 9.40 23.32
N ALA A 369 24.72 8.90 24.43
CA ALA A 369 23.36 8.39 24.49
C ALA A 369 22.73 8.65 25.87
N THR A 370 21.44 8.34 26.02
CA THR A 370 20.81 8.36 27.35
C THR A 370 21.46 7.33 28.26
N SER A 371 21.41 7.56 29.58
CA SER A 371 21.93 6.58 30.55
C SER A 371 21.25 5.21 30.39
N GLY A 372 19.95 5.18 30.07
CA GLY A 372 19.26 3.92 29.75
C GLY A 372 19.83 3.16 28.56
N THR A 373 20.33 3.88 27.55
CA THR A 373 20.99 3.27 26.38
C THR A 373 22.37 2.73 26.74
N ILE A 374 23.15 3.49 27.53
CA ILE A 374 24.48 3.07 27.98
C ILE A 374 24.39 1.88 28.94
N GLU A 375 23.54 1.96 29.97
CA GLU A 375 23.42 0.95 31.03
C GLU A 375 22.74 -0.35 30.57
N SER A 376 21.82 -0.28 29.61
CA SER A 376 21.25 -1.49 28.99
C SER A 376 22.24 -2.27 28.12
N GLY A 377 23.37 -1.64 27.76
CA GLY A 377 24.42 -2.25 26.94
C GLY A 377 23.99 -2.53 25.50
N VAL A 378 22.95 -1.88 24.99
CA VAL A 378 22.44 -2.19 23.63
C VAL A 378 23.41 -1.78 22.53
N TYR A 379 24.06 -0.62 22.67
CA TYR A 379 25.13 -0.22 21.74
C TYR A 379 26.39 -1.03 21.95
N ASP A 380 26.75 -1.32 23.21
CA ASP A 380 27.92 -2.12 23.56
C ASP A 380 27.85 -3.50 22.87
N LYS A 381 26.75 -4.23 23.05
CA LYS A 381 26.51 -5.51 22.37
C LYS A 381 26.52 -5.39 20.84
N ALA A 382 25.88 -4.36 20.29
CA ALA A 382 25.82 -4.17 18.84
C ALA A 382 27.22 -3.89 18.25
N LEU A 383 28.00 -3.02 18.88
CA LEU A 383 29.37 -2.68 18.48
C LEU A 383 30.31 -3.89 18.63
N GLU A 384 30.22 -4.59 19.76
CA GLU A 384 31.08 -5.73 20.08
C GLU A 384 30.83 -6.91 19.12
N SER A 385 29.59 -7.09 18.65
CA SER A 385 29.25 -8.08 17.60
C SER A 385 30.02 -7.89 16.29
N GLN A 386 30.56 -6.70 16.07
CA GLN A 386 31.41 -6.36 14.94
C GLN A 386 32.85 -6.06 15.38
N GLY A 387 33.25 -6.35 16.62
CA GLY A 387 34.60 -6.11 17.14
C GLY A 387 34.95 -4.63 17.35
N LEU A 388 33.95 -3.76 17.55
CA LEU A 388 34.14 -2.37 17.97
C LEU A 388 33.99 -2.29 19.49
N ARG A 389 34.82 -1.46 20.13
CA ARG A 389 34.74 -1.16 21.56
C ARG A 389 33.98 0.16 21.77
N GLN A 390 32.99 0.15 22.65
CA GLN A 390 32.31 1.37 23.08
C GLN A 390 33.21 2.21 24.01
N VAL A 391 33.26 3.52 23.78
CA VAL A 391 33.80 4.52 24.70
C VAL A 391 32.66 5.47 25.07
N ALA A 392 32.36 5.60 26.35
CA ALA A 392 31.26 6.43 26.84
C ALA A 392 31.81 7.55 27.75
N PRO A 393 31.09 8.68 27.89
CA PRO A 393 31.52 9.75 28.78
C PRO A 393 31.63 9.30 30.25
N THR A 394 32.46 10.01 31.02
CA THR A 394 32.48 9.86 32.49
C THR A 394 31.11 10.15 33.10
N SER A 395 30.83 9.64 34.30
CA SER A 395 29.53 9.84 34.96
C SER A 395 29.10 11.31 35.09
N ALA A 396 30.05 12.22 35.30
CA ALA A 396 29.78 13.66 35.38
C ALA A 396 29.35 14.26 34.02
N LEU A 397 30.01 13.84 32.93
CA LEU A 397 29.63 14.25 31.58
C LEU A 397 28.33 13.57 31.12
N GLN A 398 28.12 12.30 31.48
CA GLN A 398 26.88 11.58 31.21
C GLN A 398 25.67 12.29 31.86
N ALA A 399 25.82 12.84 33.07
CA ALA A 399 24.79 13.66 33.70
C ALA A 399 24.48 14.94 32.91
N ARG A 400 25.50 15.60 32.32
CA ARG A 400 25.31 16.76 31.43
C ARG A 400 24.61 16.37 30.13
N VAL A 401 24.96 15.22 29.54
CA VAL A 401 24.26 14.67 28.37
C VAL A 401 22.77 14.43 28.70
N MET A 402 22.47 13.84 29.86
CA MET A 402 21.08 13.64 30.30
C MET A 402 20.34 14.97 30.51
N GLU A 403 20.97 15.99 31.10
CA GLU A 403 20.37 17.33 31.25
C GLU A 403 20.15 18.00 29.89
N ALA A 404 21.09 17.88 28.94
CA ALA A 404 20.92 18.39 27.58
C ALA A 404 19.75 17.72 26.84
N ILE A 405 19.47 16.44 27.14
CA ILE A 405 18.36 15.70 26.54
C ILE A 405 17.02 15.99 27.23
N TYR A 406 16.94 15.79 28.54
CA TYR A 406 15.70 15.76 29.34
C TYR A 406 15.50 16.98 30.25
N GLY A 407 16.53 17.80 30.46
CA GLY A 407 16.50 18.93 31.36
C GLY A 407 15.46 19.98 31.00
N LYS A 408 15.23 20.92 31.92
CA LYS A 408 14.25 22.02 31.70
C LYS A 408 14.57 22.87 30.47
N HIS A 409 15.85 22.93 30.11
CA HIS A 409 16.38 23.58 28.91
C HIS A 409 16.99 22.57 27.93
N GLY A 410 16.53 21.33 27.98
CA GLY A 410 16.98 20.25 27.10
C GLY A 410 16.20 20.21 25.79
N VAL A 411 16.72 19.42 24.85
CA VAL A 411 16.14 19.30 23.50
C VAL A 411 14.75 18.68 23.48
N LYS A 412 14.42 17.76 24.39
CA LYS A 412 13.03 17.24 24.51
C LYS A 412 12.03 18.30 25.00
N ALA A 413 12.50 19.36 25.66
CA ALA A 413 11.70 20.52 26.05
C ALA A 413 11.62 21.60 24.95
N GLY A 414 12.22 21.36 23.78
CA GLY A 414 12.17 22.25 22.62
C GLY A 414 13.37 23.20 22.47
N PHE A 415 14.41 23.05 23.28
CA PHE A 415 15.61 23.89 23.22
C PHE A 415 16.69 23.24 22.35
N THR A 416 17.05 23.88 21.23
CA THR A 416 18.06 23.36 20.30
C THR A 416 19.37 24.15 20.30
N THR A 417 19.50 25.17 21.16
CA THR A 417 20.68 26.04 21.25
C THR A 417 20.98 26.40 22.70
N GLY A 418 22.21 26.81 22.98
CA GLY A 418 22.63 27.30 24.30
C GLY A 418 23.18 26.17 25.17
N ARG A 419 22.79 26.11 26.45
CA ARG A 419 23.42 25.18 27.41
C ARG A 419 23.34 23.70 26.98
N CYS A 420 22.22 23.26 26.42
CA CYS A 420 22.10 21.88 25.93
C CYS A 420 23.12 21.57 24.82
N GLU A 421 23.32 22.48 23.88
CA GLU A 421 24.31 22.36 22.80
C GLU A 421 25.74 22.39 23.35
N GLU A 422 26.04 23.32 24.26
CA GLU A 422 27.34 23.43 24.95
C GLU A 422 27.69 22.17 25.77
N ASP A 423 26.69 21.58 26.44
CA ASP A 423 26.85 20.37 27.24
C ASP A 423 27.17 19.16 26.36
N ILE A 424 26.54 19.04 25.18
CA ILE A 424 26.88 17.98 24.22
C ILE A 424 28.24 18.23 23.57
N GLY A 425 28.57 19.46 23.18
CA GLY A 425 29.88 19.80 22.63
C GLY A 425 31.03 19.45 23.60
N ALA A 426 30.85 19.73 24.89
CA ALA A 426 31.83 19.34 25.92
C ALA A 426 31.97 17.82 26.06
N ALA A 427 30.90 17.05 25.89
CA ALA A 427 30.96 15.59 25.92
C ALA A 427 31.65 15.02 24.68
N VAL A 428 31.44 15.63 23.49
CA VAL A 428 32.17 15.30 22.26
C VAL A 428 33.68 15.54 22.43
N GLU A 429 34.07 16.74 22.88
CA GLU A 429 35.49 17.10 23.06
C GLU A 429 36.19 16.21 24.09
N ALA A 430 35.49 15.78 25.14
CA ALA A 430 36.04 14.84 26.11
C ALA A 430 36.31 13.46 25.50
N LEU A 431 35.40 12.91 24.69
CA LEU A 431 35.63 11.65 23.97
C LEU A 431 36.80 11.77 22.99
N MET A 432 36.94 12.94 22.34
CA MET A 432 38.08 13.21 21.47
C MET A 432 39.41 13.23 22.23
N ALA A 433 39.43 13.82 23.43
CA ALA A 433 40.60 13.81 24.31
C ALA A 433 40.99 12.38 24.75
N ASP A 434 40.02 11.46 24.81
CA ASP A 434 40.24 10.03 25.05
C ASP A 434 40.70 9.26 23.78
N GLY A 435 40.95 9.97 22.66
CA GLY A 435 41.48 9.40 21.41
C GLY A 435 40.41 8.90 20.44
N VAL A 436 39.13 9.16 20.70
CA VAL A 436 38.03 8.75 19.82
C VAL A 436 37.93 9.69 18.60
N SER A 437 37.95 9.12 17.40
CA SER A 437 37.82 9.86 16.14
C SER A 437 36.44 9.76 15.48
N VAL A 438 35.60 8.82 15.91
CA VAL A 438 34.23 8.62 15.41
C VAL A 438 33.29 8.47 16.61
N ILE A 439 32.26 9.33 16.66
CA ILE A 439 31.32 9.42 17.78
C ILE A 439 29.90 9.25 17.25
N VAL A 440 29.17 8.27 17.79
CA VAL A 440 27.76 8.03 17.49
C VAL A 440 26.89 8.90 18.40
N LEU A 441 25.99 9.66 17.78
CA LEU A 441 24.91 10.40 18.42
C LEU A 441 23.78 9.43 18.80
N GLY A 442 24.05 8.55 19.76
CA GLY A 442 23.19 7.45 20.23
C GLY A 442 21.91 7.86 20.97
N CYS A 443 21.48 9.12 20.88
CA CYS A 443 20.13 9.58 21.20
C CYS A 443 19.64 10.43 20.03
N THR A 444 18.47 10.11 19.50
CA THR A 444 17.93 10.70 18.26
C THR A 444 17.57 12.18 18.37
N GLU A 445 17.57 12.73 19.59
CA GLU A 445 17.48 14.17 19.79
C GLU A 445 18.83 14.91 19.70
N LEU A 446 19.98 14.22 19.80
CA LEU A 446 21.30 14.85 19.72
C LEU A 446 21.64 15.45 18.34
N PRO A 447 21.25 14.84 17.20
CA PRO A 447 21.43 15.45 15.88
C PRO A 447 20.74 16.81 15.70
N LEU A 448 19.75 17.13 16.56
CA LEU A 448 19.10 18.44 16.57
C LEU A 448 19.95 19.53 17.25
N LEU A 449 20.93 19.13 18.06
CA LEU A 449 21.87 20.01 18.76
C LEU A 449 23.17 20.13 17.97
N LEU A 450 23.75 18.99 17.59
CA LEU A 450 24.96 18.93 16.77
C LEU A 450 24.69 18.04 15.55
N PRO A 451 24.73 18.57 14.31
CA PRO A 451 24.49 17.77 13.13
C PRO A 451 25.57 16.71 12.93
N GLY A 452 25.23 15.61 12.26
CA GLY A 452 26.21 14.62 11.81
C GLY A 452 27.22 15.19 10.81
N GLY A 453 28.39 14.57 10.71
CA GLY A 453 29.48 15.01 9.84
C GLY A 453 30.76 15.35 10.60
N GLU A 454 31.62 16.17 9.99
CA GLU A 454 32.88 16.62 10.62
C GLU A 454 32.59 17.59 11.77
N TYR A 455 33.11 17.30 12.95
CA TYR A 455 33.14 18.18 14.11
C TYR A 455 34.57 18.69 14.32
N VAL A 456 34.71 19.99 14.52
CA VAL A 456 35.99 20.66 14.79
C VAL A 456 35.94 21.23 16.20
N ALA A 457 36.77 20.69 17.08
CA ALA A 457 36.89 21.15 18.46
C ALA A 457 37.62 22.49 18.55
N ARG A 458 37.52 23.14 19.71
CA ARG A 458 38.17 24.45 19.95
C ARG A 458 39.70 24.45 19.80
N ASP A 459 40.33 23.32 20.05
CA ASP A 459 41.78 23.13 19.88
C ASP A 459 42.19 22.75 18.44
N GLY A 460 41.23 22.68 17.52
CA GLY A 460 41.44 22.33 16.11
C GLY A 460 41.45 20.83 15.82
N SER A 461 41.32 19.98 16.84
CA SER A 461 41.15 18.53 16.64
C SER A 461 39.81 18.22 15.97
N ARG A 462 39.73 17.05 15.32
CA ARG A 462 38.60 16.68 14.47
C ARG A 462 38.07 15.29 14.81
N ALA A 463 36.75 15.15 14.77
CA ALA A 463 36.06 13.87 14.86
C ALA A 463 34.90 13.82 13.86
N THR A 464 34.42 12.62 13.55
CA THR A 464 33.18 12.45 12.78
C THR A 464 32.04 12.10 13.70
N LEU A 465 30.98 12.90 13.68
CA LEU A 465 29.72 12.61 14.34
C LEU A 465 28.84 11.78 13.41
N VAL A 466 28.46 10.59 13.86
CA VAL A 466 27.57 9.68 13.13
C VAL A 466 26.17 9.82 13.69
N ASP A 467 25.21 10.05 12.79
CA ASP A 467 23.80 10.21 13.11
C ASP A 467 23.02 8.91 12.78
N PRO A 468 22.64 8.12 13.80
CA PRO A 468 21.87 6.89 13.60
C PRO A 468 20.53 7.10 12.90
N THR A 469 19.92 8.28 13.04
CA THR A 469 18.64 8.60 12.40
C THR A 469 18.82 8.73 10.88
N ASP A 470 19.92 9.36 10.42
CA ASP A 470 20.23 9.46 8.99
C ASP A 470 20.57 8.09 8.39
N VAL A 471 21.35 7.27 9.10
CA VAL A 471 21.68 5.90 8.67
C VAL A 471 20.41 5.04 8.57
N LEU A 472 19.52 5.12 9.58
CA LEU A 472 18.23 4.42 9.53
C LEU A 472 17.39 4.89 8.33
N ALA A 473 17.31 6.20 8.09
CA ALA A 473 16.53 6.75 6.99
C ALA A 473 17.03 6.26 5.63
N ARG A 474 18.35 6.35 5.38
CA ARG A 474 18.98 5.83 4.16
C ARG A 474 18.74 4.34 3.98
N THR A 475 18.81 3.57 5.06
CA THR A 475 18.57 2.11 5.00
C THR A 475 17.13 1.80 4.64
N CYS A 476 16.15 2.50 5.24
CA CYS A 476 14.74 2.34 4.88
C CYS A 476 14.46 2.72 3.41
N ILE A 477 15.14 3.75 2.88
CA ILE A 477 15.08 4.11 1.45
C ILE A 477 15.67 3.01 0.56
N ALA A 478 16.78 2.39 0.97
CA ALA A 478 17.39 1.28 0.25
C ALA A 478 16.44 0.06 0.17
N TYR A 479 15.72 -0.26 1.25
CA TYR A 479 14.66 -1.28 1.22
C TYR A 479 13.56 -0.94 0.21
N ALA A 480 13.10 0.32 0.19
CA ALA A 480 12.04 0.76 -0.71
C ALA A 480 12.43 0.75 -2.20
N THR A 481 13.72 0.94 -2.49
CA THR A 481 14.25 1.05 -3.86
C THR A 481 14.89 -0.25 -4.37
N GLY A 482 14.85 -1.34 -3.59
CA GLY A 482 15.40 -2.65 -3.97
C GLY A 482 16.93 -2.75 -3.85
N GLY A 483 17.56 -1.83 -3.12
CA GLY A 483 19.01 -1.78 -2.91
C GLY A 483 19.52 -2.50 -1.65
N GLY A 484 18.64 -3.15 -0.87
CA GLY A 484 19.02 -3.92 0.32
C GLY A 484 19.27 -5.39 -0.01
N GLY A 485 20.53 -5.74 -0.25
CA GLY A 485 21.02 -7.12 -0.33
C GLY A 485 21.82 -7.49 0.90
#